data_AF-A0A4Y1RBS3-F1
#
_entry.id   AF-A0A4Y1RBS3-F1
#
_cell.length_a   1.000
_cell.length_b   1.000
_cell.length_c   1.000
_cell.angle_alpha   90.00
_cell.angle_beta   90.00
_cell.angle_gamma   90.00
#
_symmetry.space_group_name_H-M   'P 1'
#
loop_
_entity.id
_entity.type
_entity.pdbx_description
1 polymer ?
#
loop_
_entity_poly.entity_id
_entity_poly.type
_entity_poly.pdbx_seq_one_letter_code
_entity_poly.pdbx_strand_id
1 'polypeptide(L)'
;MGMKILMSFKSLHTLSLAGSYEGEGMPSDDDMVDFDGFQNLRLLNLAGSDLNGQIPLWLSKLKNLELLELGFNQITGPIPSWLGTLPRLFYINLSNNRISGEFPKTLCRLPRLLYDLNCISSRQYEFELPIYAAAAA
;
A
#
# COMPACT_ATOMS: atom_id res chain seq x y z
N MET A 1 -4.86 10.89 14.44
CA MET A 1 -4.10 10.36 15.61
C MET A 1 -4.12 8.83 15.73
N GLY A 2 -5.19 8.14 15.29
CA GLY A 2 -5.33 6.67 15.41
C GLY A 2 -4.35 5.83 14.57
N MET A 3 -4.01 6.25 13.35
CA MET A 3 -3.15 5.44 12.48
C MET A 3 -1.72 5.28 13.03
N LYS A 4 -1.21 6.28 13.77
CA LYS A 4 0.08 6.22 14.49
C LYS A 4 0.14 5.09 15.54
N ILE A 5 -0.99 4.67 16.10
CA ILE A 5 -1.03 3.57 17.07
C ILE A 5 -0.91 2.22 16.35
N LEU A 6 -1.69 2.01 15.29
CA LEU A 6 -1.72 0.76 14.52
C LEU A 6 -0.34 0.43 13.93
N MET A 7 0.36 1.49 13.54
CA MET A 7 1.73 1.54 13.06
C MET A 7 2.74 0.85 13.98
N SER A 8 2.52 0.83 15.29
CA SER A 8 3.43 0.18 16.27
C SER A 8 3.31 -1.35 16.31
N PHE A 9 2.26 -1.92 15.74
CA PHE A 9 2.00 -3.37 15.80
C PHE A 9 2.88 -4.14 14.80
N LYS A 10 3.96 -4.72 15.31
CA LYS A 10 4.89 -5.54 14.52
C LYS A 10 4.23 -6.80 13.92
N SER A 11 3.16 -7.31 14.51
CA SER A 11 2.45 -8.49 14.00
C SER A 11 1.41 -8.16 12.93
N LEU A 12 1.20 -6.88 12.60
CA LEU A 12 0.20 -6.48 11.62
C LEU A 12 0.70 -6.75 10.20
N HIS A 13 -0.01 -7.62 9.49
CA HIS A 13 0.28 -7.97 8.10
C HIS A 13 -0.73 -7.37 7.12
N THR A 14 -1.94 -7.10 7.60
CA THR A 14 -3.03 -6.59 6.79
C THR A 14 -3.72 -5.46 7.54
N LEU A 15 -3.91 -4.34 6.86
CA LEU A 15 -4.66 -3.20 7.36
C LEU A 15 -5.64 -2.76 6.28
N SER A 16 -6.93 -2.87 6.58
CA SER A 16 -8.00 -2.36 5.73
C SER A 16 -8.84 -1.39 6.52
N LEU A 17 -8.84 -0.13 6.09
CA LEU A 17 -9.65 0.95 6.62
C LEU A 17 -10.51 1.55 5.50
N ALA A 18 -10.81 0.79 4.44
CA ALA A 18 -11.60 1.27 3.32
C ALA A 18 -12.96 1.81 3.79
N GLY A 19 -13.37 2.98 3.27
CA GLY A 19 -14.60 3.66 3.69
C GLY A 19 -14.59 4.17 5.13
N SER A 20 -13.47 4.07 5.83
CA SER A 20 -13.26 4.58 7.19
C SER A 20 -12.15 5.63 7.10
N TYR A 21 -12.35 6.83 7.64
CA TYR A 21 -11.48 8.03 7.54
C TYR A 21 -12.03 9.24 6.74
N GLU A 22 -13.35 9.44 6.68
CA GLU A 22 -13.88 10.72 6.18
C GLU A 22 -13.33 11.91 6.99
N GLY A 23 -12.55 12.78 6.34
CA GLY A 23 -12.07 14.06 6.90
C GLY A 23 -10.68 14.08 7.55
N GLU A 24 -10.02 12.93 7.77
CA GLU A 24 -8.60 12.89 8.18
C GLU A 24 -7.73 12.45 6.99
N GLY A 25 -6.79 13.32 6.58
CA GLY A 25 -5.83 12.99 5.52
C GLY A 25 -4.83 11.91 5.93
N MET A 26 -4.20 11.27 4.94
CA MET A 26 -3.11 10.34 5.20
C MET A 26 -1.95 11.10 5.89
N PRO A 27 -1.27 10.53 6.91
CA PRO A 27 -0.17 11.18 7.61
C PRO A 27 0.86 11.69 6.63
N SER A 28 1.29 12.93 6.80
CA SER A 28 2.34 13.52 5.99
C SER A 28 3.70 12.88 6.30
N ASP A 29 4.69 13.18 5.48
CA ASP A 29 6.06 12.71 5.75
C ASP A 29 6.64 13.32 7.02
N ASP A 30 6.31 14.58 7.34
CA ASP A 30 6.72 15.24 8.58
C ASP A 30 6.16 14.53 9.82
N ASP A 31 4.93 14.01 9.71
CA ASP A 31 4.30 13.22 10.76
C ASP A 31 4.98 11.85 10.98
N MET A 32 5.80 11.40 10.02
CA MET A 32 6.32 10.03 9.87
C MET A 32 7.84 9.96 9.73
N VAL A 33 8.56 11.05 10.04
CA VAL A 33 10.01 11.13 9.83
C VAL A 33 10.77 10.05 10.62
N ASP A 34 10.45 9.88 11.91
CA ASP A 34 11.06 8.90 12.82
C ASP A 34 10.35 7.55 12.84
N PHE A 35 9.50 7.28 11.84
CA PHE A 35 8.68 6.08 11.80
C PHE A 35 9.41 4.89 11.18
N ASP A 36 9.49 3.79 11.94
CA ASP A 36 9.97 2.46 11.52
C ASP A 36 8.91 1.36 11.68
N GLY A 37 7.62 1.66 11.83
CA GLY A 37 6.58 0.65 11.98
C GLY A 37 6.03 0.10 10.65
N PHE A 38 4.96 -0.69 10.73
CA PHE A 38 4.38 -1.43 9.58
C PHE A 38 5.39 -2.27 8.77
N GLN A 39 6.51 -2.66 9.37
CA GLN A 39 7.58 -3.40 8.69
C GLN A 39 7.10 -4.74 8.11
N ASN A 40 6.08 -5.35 8.71
CA ASN A 40 5.51 -6.62 8.26
C ASN A 40 4.20 -6.45 7.48
N LEU A 41 3.77 -5.22 7.21
CA LEU A 41 2.55 -4.95 6.48
C LEU A 41 2.72 -5.39 5.02
N ARG A 42 1.83 -6.27 4.58
CA ARG A 42 1.77 -6.81 3.22
C ARG A 42 0.59 -6.23 2.43
N LEU A 43 -0.51 -5.88 3.11
CA LEU A 43 -1.69 -5.27 2.49
C LEU A 43 -2.06 -3.98 3.21
N LEU A 44 -2.13 -2.88 2.45
CA LEU A 44 -2.70 -1.60 2.89
C LEU A 44 -3.87 -1.23 1.98
N ASN A 45 -5.07 -1.18 2.56
CA ASN A 45 -6.27 -0.75 1.86
C ASN A 45 -6.88 0.48 2.56
N LEU A 46 -6.84 1.61 1.85
CA LEU A 46 -7.41 2.89 2.25
C LEU A 46 -8.35 3.45 1.16
N ALA A 47 -9.00 2.58 0.38
CA ALA A 47 -9.91 3.02 -0.68
C ALA A 47 -11.18 3.67 -0.13
N GLY A 48 -11.70 4.68 -0.84
CA GLY A 48 -12.98 5.29 -0.47
C GLY A 48 -12.96 6.09 0.84
N SER A 49 -11.82 6.66 1.23
CA SER A 49 -11.63 7.34 2.52
C SER A 49 -11.41 8.85 2.36
N ASP A 50 -11.84 9.45 1.24
CA ASP A 50 -11.68 10.89 0.93
C ASP A 50 -10.25 11.44 1.08
N LEU A 51 -9.24 10.57 0.96
CA LEU A 51 -7.85 10.96 1.13
C LEU A 51 -7.44 11.98 0.06
N ASN A 52 -6.83 13.08 0.49
CA ASN A 52 -6.32 14.13 -0.39
C ASN A 52 -4.80 14.30 -0.24
N GLY A 53 -4.22 15.24 -0.99
CA GLY A 53 -2.77 15.45 -1.03
C GLY A 53 -2.06 14.49 -1.98
N GLN A 54 -0.75 14.33 -1.81
CA GLN A 54 0.10 13.44 -2.62
C GLN A 54 0.35 12.11 -1.91
N ILE A 55 0.82 11.10 -2.66
CA ILE A 55 1.28 9.84 -2.06
C ILE A 55 2.61 10.13 -1.30
N PRO A 56 2.63 10.01 0.04
CA PRO A 56 3.75 10.39 0.90
C PRO A 56 4.89 9.38 0.84
N LEU A 57 6.11 9.88 1.04
CA LEU A 57 7.36 9.12 0.99
C LEU A 57 7.46 8.02 2.06
N TRP A 58 6.83 8.16 3.22
CA TRP A 58 6.92 7.15 4.29
C TRP A 58 6.42 5.77 3.85
N LEU A 59 5.50 5.70 2.87
CA LEU A 59 5.07 4.43 2.26
C LEU A 59 6.22 3.67 1.58
N SER A 60 7.29 4.37 1.17
CA SER A 60 8.50 3.75 0.61
C SER A 60 9.25 2.86 1.62
N LYS A 61 8.99 3.02 2.93
CA LYS A 61 9.57 2.21 4.01
C LYS A 61 8.91 0.83 4.12
N LEU A 62 7.72 0.62 3.54
CA LEU A 62 6.97 -0.65 3.63
C LEU A 62 7.53 -1.74 2.69
N LYS A 63 8.72 -2.26 2.99
CA LYS A 63 9.44 -3.18 2.09
C LYS A 63 8.74 -4.54 1.87
N ASN A 64 7.83 -4.91 2.77
CA ASN A 64 7.03 -6.13 2.66
C ASN A 64 5.67 -5.92 1.96
N LEU A 65 5.36 -4.70 1.53
CA LEU A 65 4.08 -4.39 0.89
C LEU A 65 3.94 -5.13 -0.44
N GLU A 66 2.82 -5.82 -0.58
CA GLU A 66 2.43 -6.64 -1.73
C GLU A 66 1.22 -6.03 -2.46
N LEU A 67 0.29 -5.47 -1.70
CA LEU A 67 -1.00 -4.94 -2.15
C LEU A 67 -1.20 -3.51 -1.62
N LEU A 68 -1.30 -2.53 -2.54
CA LEU A 68 -1.64 -1.14 -2.22
C LEU A 68 -2.95 -0.75 -2.92
N GLU A 69 -3.97 -0.46 -2.12
CA GLU A 69 -5.29 -0.04 -2.58
C GLU A 69 -5.59 1.37 -2.06
N LEU A 70 -5.55 2.36 -2.96
CA LEU A 70 -5.84 3.77 -2.70
C LEU A 70 -6.90 4.31 -3.66
N GLY A 71 -7.65 3.44 -4.33
CA GLY A 71 -8.69 3.83 -5.28
C GLY A 71 -9.83 4.61 -4.62
N PHE A 72 -10.59 5.34 -5.44
CA PHE A 72 -11.76 6.10 -4.98
C PHE A 72 -11.43 7.11 -3.87
N ASN A 73 -10.37 7.90 -4.08
CA ASN A 73 -9.95 8.96 -3.17
C ASN A 73 -9.81 10.28 -3.95
N GLN A 74 -9.26 11.32 -3.31
CA GLN A 74 -9.01 12.64 -3.88
C GLN A 74 -7.51 12.93 -4.03
N ILE A 75 -6.68 11.89 -4.16
CA ILE A 75 -5.22 11.99 -4.24
C ILE A 75 -4.81 12.74 -5.52
N THR A 76 -3.83 13.62 -5.40
CA THR A 76 -3.31 14.50 -6.46
C THR A 76 -1.81 14.31 -6.66
N GLY A 77 -1.27 14.92 -7.71
CA GLY A 77 0.17 14.88 -8.00
C GLY A 77 0.61 13.60 -8.72
N PRO A 78 1.92 13.41 -8.91
CA PRO A 78 2.47 12.28 -9.65
C PRO A 78 2.48 10.99 -8.86
N ILE A 79 2.44 9.87 -9.59
CA ILE A 79 2.75 8.55 -9.04
C ILE A 79 4.26 8.54 -8.70
N PRO A 80 4.66 8.38 -7.43
CA PRO A 80 6.06 8.49 -7.08
C PRO A 80 6.91 7.36 -7.66
N SER A 81 8.09 7.69 -8.16
CA SER A 81 9.02 6.72 -8.76
C SER A 81 9.48 5.65 -7.77
N TRP A 82 9.49 5.95 -6.46
CA TRP A 82 9.86 5.02 -5.40
C TRP A 82 8.88 3.85 -5.27
N LEU A 83 7.64 3.93 -5.76
CA LEU A 83 6.73 2.77 -5.81
C LEU A 83 7.35 1.62 -6.61
N GLY A 84 8.10 1.95 -7.66
CA GLY A 84 8.88 0.99 -8.46
C GLY A 84 10.08 0.37 -7.74
N THR A 85 10.33 0.72 -6.48
CA THR A 85 11.43 0.18 -5.67
C THR A 85 10.95 -0.77 -4.58
N LEU A 86 9.63 -0.97 -4.44
CA LEU A 86 9.05 -1.90 -3.48
C LEU A 86 9.17 -3.35 -4.01
N PRO A 87 9.97 -4.21 -3.35
CA PRO A 87 10.42 -5.47 -3.96
C PRO A 87 9.33 -6.55 -4.06
N ARG A 88 8.25 -6.41 -3.29
CA ARG A 88 7.16 -7.40 -3.22
C ARG A 88 5.85 -6.92 -3.84
N LEU A 89 5.77 -5.65 -4.23
CA LEU A 89 4.54 -5.04 -4.73
C LEU A 89 4.14 -5.67 -6.05
N PHE A 90 2.93 -6.24 -6.10
CA PHE A 90 2.38 -6.88 -7.29
C PHE A 90 0.96 -6.39 -7.63
N TYR A 91 0.35 -5.58 -6.75
CA TYR A 91 -0.93 -4.93 -7.02
C TYR A 91 -0.90 -3.48 -6.57
N ILE A 92 -1.34 -2.59 -7.44
CA ILE A 92 -1.54 -1.17 -7.15
C ILE A 92 -2.86 -0.74 -7.78
N ASN A 93 -3.77 -0.20 -6.98
CA ASN A 93 -4.96 0.47 -7.47
C ASN A 93 -4.96 1.93 -7.02
N LEU A 94 -4.89 2.83 -8.02
CA LEU A 94 -4.98 4.28 -7.85
C LEU A 94 -6.16 4.86 -8.65
N SER A 95 -7.09 4.02 -9.12
CA SER A 95 -8.23 4.45 -9.93
C SER A 95 -9.13 5.42 -9.17
N ASN A 96 -9.90 6.25 -9.89
CA ASN A 96 -10.80 7.23 -9.27
C ASN A 96 -10.07 8.14 -8.27
N ASN A 97 -8.95 8.73 -8.71
CA ASN A 97 -8.21 9.80 -8.05
C ASN A 97 -7.97 10.95 -9.02
N ARG A 98 -7.27 12.00 -8.58
CA ARG A 98 -6.88 13.19 -9.37
C ARG A 98 -5.37 13.21 -9.67
N ILE A 99 -4.79 12.04 -9.89
CA ILE A 99 -3.36 11.87 -10.18
C ILE A 99 -3.01 12.53 -11.52
N SER A 100 -1.86 13.17 -11.59
CA SER A 100 -1.37 13.92 -12.75
C SER A 100 0.14 13.72 -12.95
N GLY A 101 0.71 14.23 -14.04
CA GLY A 101 2.13 14.07 -14.34
C GLY A 101 2.47 12.79 -15.12
N GLU A 102 3.76 12.50 -15.25
CA GLU A 102 4.23 11.38 -16.09
C GLU A 102 4.08 10.03 -15.39
N PHE A 103 3.80 8.99 -16.18
CA PHE A 103 3.79 7.63 -15.68
C PHE A 103 5.23 7.19 -15.32
N PRO A 104 5.51 6.74 -14.08
CA PRO A 104 6.87 6.42 -13.66
C PRO A 104 7.37 5.14 -14.32
N LYS A 105 8.39 5.27 -15.17
CA LYS A 105 9.06 4.14 -15.85
C LYS A 105 9.62 3.08 -14.90
N THR A 106 9.81 3.42 -13.62
CA THR A 106 10.24 2.47 -12.58
C THR A 106 9.19 1.39 -12.32
N LEU A 107 7.90 1.69 -12.46
CA LEU A 107 6.83 0.67 -12.36
C LEU A 107 6.93 -0.37 -13.49
N CYS A 108 7.33 0.04 -14.69
CA CYS A 108 7.55 -0.88 -15.82
C CYS A 108 8.72 -1.84 -15.61
N ARG A 109 9.53 -1.64 -14.57
CA ARG A 109 10.70 -2.48 -14.25
C ARG A 109 10.44 -3.41 -13.07
N LEU A 110 9.26 -3.35 -12.43
CA LEU A 110 8.93 -4.21 -11.30
C LEU A 110 8.68 -5.64 -11.78
N PRO A 111 9.51 -6.63 -11.42
CA PRO A 111 9.38 -8.00 -11.91
C PRO A 111 8.03 -8.63 -11.56
N ARG A 112 7.44 -8.22 -10.43
CA ARG A 112 6.15 -8.73 -9.96
C ARG A 112 4.92 -8.05 -10.59
N LEU A 113 5.09 -6.89 -11.24
CA LEU A 113 4.03 -6.25 -12.05
C LEU A 113 4.12 -6.62 -13.52
N LEU A 114 5.26 -7.18 -13.96
CA LEU A 114 5.39 -7.73 -15.29
C LEU A 114 4.63 -9.05 -15.37
N TYR A 115 3.71 -9.12 -16.33
CA TYR A 115 3.03 -10.35 -16.69
C TYR A 115 4.04 -11.28 -17.38
N ASP A 116 4.61 -12.22 -16.63
CA ASP A 116 5.48 -13.26 -17.22
C ASP A 116 4.62 -14.44 -17.68
N LEU A 117 4.50 -14.59 -19.00
CA LEU A 117 3.81 -15.71 -19.66
C LEU A 117 4.40 -17.09 -19.30
N ASN A 118 5.60 -17.17 -18.73
CA ASN A 118 6.19 -18.44 -18.26
C ASN A 118 5.80 -18.81 -16.83
N CYS A 119 5.16 -17.92 -16.05
CA CYS A 119 4.73 -18.17 -14.67
C CYS A 119 3.30 -18.72 -14.55
N ILE A 120 2.70 -19.22 -15.64
CA ILE A 120 1.31 -19.75 -15.65
C ILE A 120 1.16 -21.01 -14.74
N SER A 121 2.27 -21.62 -14.31
CA SER A 121 2.28 -22.77 -13.40
C SER A 121 2.45 -22.40 -11.92
N SER A 122 2.79 -21.16 -11.58
CA SER A 122 3.00 -20.75 -10.17
C SER A 122 1.81 -19.95 -9.67
N ARG A 123 1.27 -20.33 -8.50
CA ARG A 123 0.29 -19.55 -7.70
C ARG A 123 0.90 -18.24 -7.15
N GLN A 124 1.81 -17.62 -7.88
CA GLN A 124 2.74 -16.60 -7.40
C GLN A 124 2.08 -15.24 -7.15
N TYR A 125 0.82 -15.08 -7.55
CA TYR A 125 -0.01 -13.91 -7.32
C TYR A 125 -1.17 -14.17 -6.33
N GLU A 126 -1.17 -15.30 -5.62
CA GLU A 126 -2.12 -15.54 -4.53
C GLU A 126 -1.65 -14.83 -3.26
N PHE A 127 -2.43 -13.86 -2.80
CA PHE A 127 -2.25 -13.29 -1.46
C PHE A 127 -2.91 -14.23 -0.44
N GLU A 128 -2.13 -15.16 0.12
CA GLU A 128 -2.61 -15.98 1.23
C GLU A 128 -2.72 -15.12 2.49
N LEU A 129 -3.96 -14.92 2.96
CA LEU A 129 -4.23 -14.38 4.29
C LEU A 129 -3.83 -15.42 5.33
N PRO A 130 -3.11 -15.04 6.41
CA PRO A 130 -2.85 -15.97 7.49
C PRO A 130 -4.18 -16.49 8.07
N ILE A 131 -4.41 -17.79 7.99
CA ILE A 131 -5.55 -18.44 8.64
C ILE A 131 -5.24 -18.47 10.13
N TYR A 132 -5.80 -17.52 10.88
CA TYR A 132 -5.80 -17.60 12.33
C TYR A 132 -6.89 -18.58 12.75
N ALA A 133 -6.53 -19.85 12.93
CA ALA A 133 -7.38 -20.79 13.62
C ALA A 133 -7.52 -20.29 15.07
N ALA A 134 -8.74 -19.91 15.46
CA ALA A 134 -9.04 -19.69 16.87
C ALA A 134 -8.74 -21.01 17.60
N ALA A 135 -7.81 -20.99 18.56
CA ALA A 135 -7.65 -22.10 19.46
C ALA A 135 -8.97 -22.26 20.22
N ALA A 136 -9.69 -23.36 19.94
CA ALA A 136 -10.84 -23.74 20.74
C ALA A 136 -10.34 -24.04 22.16
N ALA A 137 -10.78 -23.25 23.12
CA ALA A 137 -10.65 -23.51 24.55
C ALA A 137 -12.03 -23.83 25.11
#